data_AF-A0A7K4CSC3-F1
#
_entry.id   AF-A0A7K4CSC3-F1
#
_cell.length_a   1.000
_cell.length_b   1.000
_cell.length_c   1.000
_cell.angle_alpha   90.00
_cell.angle_beta   90.00
_cell.angle_gamma   90.00
#
_symmetry.space_group_name_H-M   'P 1'
#
loop_
_entity.id
_entity.type
_entity.pdbx_description
1 polymer ?
#
loop_
_entity_poly.entity_id
_entity_poly.type
_entity_poly.pdbx_seq_one_letter_code
_entity_poly.pdbx_strand_id
1 'polypeptide(L)'
;MIPRLYCPDFSAVFDGKFANPFAFPLVDSLQWPLLVDITMDTEAKELLTIKDERKHEVFYHRKLTFDQWDIERACSGFGHVLFQALYLDDTHRITNHHVIGSCIGVRGRASAIICPELKGNDVAYMNTNASVVAGVVFYPLFQAIDVDAPTFQTVMACCDENKIPVKWDFYQHSIAKSATMQAWLPRILAMLAKYKNVQFIFSGLDIVEIEAAAQKMKYYPRVWLEIDPRVMGGLHPAGFFKGVFSLPGFLNNCWDRVIIGSATPTLEASQLVRGLWEASESLPFHLQCLVRTWLPRNALRIFKLPLDKITIEPDFSKVDRFQWKETSRTIIELKDYKQVIIDFEVKLQTFAITQLLWIHPTLEKTWSAVKKDFPAIETGDLLIRTYHTTTSLIMNEHERGNYLQMHYDFAVKTRDDPSDKLHTVAAEENRADFNYPDHLLASTVGDRSLTIPITAGKLDIGGRENAYVLVTFGPRNVKLKFRFTFYAK
;
A
#
# COMPACT_ATOMS: atom_id res chain seq x y z
N MET A 1 14.01 -3.43 -17.84
CA MET A 1 12.63 -3.89 -17.55
C MET A 1 12.16 -3.18 -16.28
N ILE A 2 10.95 -2.60 -16.25
CA ILE A 2 10.50 -1.75 -15.13
C ILE A 2 9.61 -2.58 -14.19
N PRO A 3 10.06 -2.97 -12.97
CA PRO A 3 9.27 -3.78 -12.03
C PRO A 3 7.93 -3.16 -11.64
N ARG A 4 7.81 -1.84 -11.77
CA ARG A 4 6.56 -1.08 -11.65
C ARG A 4 5.45 -1.71 -12.48
N LEU A 5 5.71 -2.20 -13.69
CA LEU A 5 4.66 -2.69 -14.59
C LEU A 5 4.15 -4.12 -14.27
N TYR A 6 4.60 -4.75 -13.17
CA TYR A 6 4.23 -6.12 -12.79
C TYR A 6 3.55 -6.20 -11.41
N CYS A 7 3.07 -5.07 -10.89
CA CYS A 7 2.35 -5.05 -9.62
C CYS A 7 0.83 -5.09 -9.88
N PRO A 8 0.11 -6.10 -9.38
CA PRO A 8 -1.30 -6.30 -9.70
C PRO A 8 -2.21 -5.44 -8.83
N ASP A 9 -3.51 -5.63 -9.04
CA ASP A 9 -4.52 -5.12 -8.15
C ASP A 9 -4.72 -6.03 -6.96
N PHE A 10 -4.33 -5.58 -5.79
CA PHE A 10 -4.47 -6.33 -4.55
C PHE A 10 -5.80 -6.09 -3.84
N SER A 11 -6.68 -5.24 -4.40
CA SER A 11 -7.91 -4.87 -3.72
C SER A 11 -8.91 -5.99 -3.56
N ALA A 12 -8.80 -7.01 -4.40
CA ALA A 12 -9.66 -8.18 -4.34
C ALA A 12 -9.47 -8.94 -3.01
N VAL A 13 -8.24 -9.07 -2.53
CA VAL A 13 -7.90 -9.93 -1.37
C VAL A 13 -7.54 -9.15 -0.10
N PHE A 14 -7.25 -7.85 -0.19
CA PHE A 14 -6.93 -7.01 0.97
C PHE A 14 -8.02 -5.98 1.28
N ASP A 15 -8.25 -5.00 0.40
CA ASP A 15 -9.41 -4.09 0.33
C ASP A 15 -9.16 -3.00 -0.73
N GLY A 16 -10.12 -2.08 -0.94
CA GLY A 16 -10.00 -0.97 -1.90
C GLY A 16 -8.73 -0.12 -1.78
N LYS A 17 -8.06 -0.07 -0.62
CA LYS A 17 -6.81 0.69 -0.42
C LYS A 17 -5.58 0.03 -1.03
N PHE A 18 -5.72 -1.21 -1.49
CA PHE A 18 -4.70 -1.97 -2.21
C PHE A 18 -4.98 -2.03 -3.73
N ALA A 19 -5.95 -1.26 -4.20
CA ALA A 19 -6.21 -1.05 -5.63
C ALA A 19 -5.03 -0.35 -6.31
N ASN A 20 -4.83 -0.61 -7.60
CA ASN A 20 -3.91 0.11 -8.50
C ASN A 20 -2.81 0.93 -7.77
N PRO A 21 -1.65 0.34 -7.47
CA PRO A 21 -0.61 1.04 -6.70
C PRO A 21 -0.12 2.34 -7.38
N PHE A 22 -0.39 2.56 -8.67
CA PHE A 22 -0.02 3.78 -9.38
C PHE A 22 -1.00 4.93 -9.17
N ALA A 23 -2.17 4.68 -8.59
CA ALA A 23 -3.04 5.74 -8.09
C ALA A 23 -2.47 6.40 -6.81
N PHE A 24 -1.41 5.83 -6.23
CA PHE A 24 -0.89 6.21 -4.93
C PHE A 24 0.55 6.73 -5.04
N PRO A 25 0.83 7.96 -4.59
CA PRO A 25 2.19 8.47 -4.53
C PRO A 25 3.02 7.71 -3.48
N LEU A 26 4.35 7.77 -3.61
CA LEU A 26 5.22 7.33 -2.53
C LEU A 26 5.13 8.34 -1.38
N VAL A 27 5.21 7.86 -0.14
CA VAL A 27 5.24 8.70 1.06
C VAL A 27 6.46 8.38 1.89
N ASP A 28 7.21 9.42 2.22
CA ASP A 28 8.28 9.33 3.21
C ASP A 28 7.65 9.46 4.61
N SER A 29 7.69 8.39 5.41
CA SER A 29 6.96 8.36 6.68
C SER A 29 7.64 9.10 7.82
N LEU A 30 8.88 9.56 7.62
CA LEU A 30 9.62 10.29 8.64
C LEU A 30 10.57 11.30 8.00
N GLN A 31 10.28 12.57 8.18
CA GLN A 31 11.22 13.66 8.00
C GLN A 31 11.10 14.65 9.16
N TRP A 32 12.18 15.36 9.43
CA TRP A 32 12.21 16.47 10.39
C TRP A 32 12.30 17.78 9.61
N PRO A 33 11.42 18.77 9.86
CA PRO A 33 11.39 20.03 9.12
C PRO A 33 12.48 20.99 9.59
N LEU A 34 13.74 20.54 9.61
CA LEU A 34 14.92 21.32 10.01
C LEU A 34 15.60 21.91 8.76
N LEU A 35 14.88 22.74 8.02
CA LEU A 35 15.38 23.39 6.81
C LEU A 35 16.02 24.74 7.16
N VAL A 36 17.14 25.08 6.52
CA VAL A 36 17.97 26.23 6.95
C VAL A 36 17.35 27.60 6.67
N ASP A 37 16.43 27.65 5.72
CA ASP A 37 15.68 28.84 5.29
C ASP A 37 14.28 28.92 5.92
N ILE A 38 13.91 27.95 6.76
CA ILE A 38 12.72 28.01 7.60
C ILE A 38 13.14 28.49 8.99
N THR A 39 12.43 29.48 9.53
CA THR A 39 12.66 29.95 10.90
C THR A 39 12.43 28.81 11.89
N MET A 40 13.52 28.34 12.50
CA MET A 40 13.48 27.36 13.59
C MET A 40 13.14 28.03 14.93
N ASP A 41 12.33 27.34 15.73
CA ASP A 41 12.13 27.68 17.13
C ASP A 41 13.43 27.51 17.95
N THR A 42 13.42 28.01 19.18
CA THR A 42 14.60 27.99 20.05
C THR A 42 15.00 26.56 20.36
N GLU A 43 14.03 25.71 20.69
CA GLU A 43 14.26 24.31 21.05
C GLU A 43 14.85 23.48 19.90
N ALA A 44 14.44 23.71 18.65
CA ALA A 44 15.05 23.02 17.50
C ALA A 44 16.48 23.52 17.23
N LYS A 45 16.77 24.80 17.51
CA LYS A 45 18.15 25.31 17.42
C LYS A 45 19.03 24.67 18.48
N GLU A 46 18.57 24.58 19.72
CA GLU A 46 19.31 23.92 20.81
C GLU A 46 19.49 22.42 20.55
N LEU A 47 18.49 21.74 20.00
CA LEU A 47 18.62 20.33 19.58
C LEU A 47 19.83 20.12 18.65
N LEU A 48 20.08 21.05 17.73
CA LEU A 48 21.20 20.98 16.78
C LEU A 48 22.57 21.27 17.42
N THR A 49 22.62 21.76 18.66
CA THR A 49 23.88 22.03 19.39
C THR A 49 24.35 20.86 20.24
N ILE A 50 23.54 19.81 20.42
CA ILE A 50 23.86 18.65 21.26
C ILE A 50 25.11 17.95 20.74
N LYS A 51 26.04 17.68 21.67
CA LYS A 51 27.28 16.94 21.40
C LYS A 51 27.40 15.71 22.29
N ASP A 52 27.99 14.65 21.74
CA ASP A 52 28.33 13.45 22.47
C ASP A 52 29.55 13.68 23.39
N GLU A 53 29.93 12.67 24.18
CA GLU A 53 31.10 12.71 25.06
C GLU A 53 32.42 12.99 24.31
N ARG A 54 32.46 12.73 22.99
CA ARG A 54 33.59 12.97 22.09
C ARG A 54 33.53 14.32 21.39
N LYS A 55 32.56 15.17 21.75
CA LYS A 55 32.28 16.50 21.17
C LYS A 55 31.81 16.48 19.71
N HIS A 56 31.35 15.34 19.21
CA HIS A 56 30.68 15.25 17.92
C HIS A 56 29.21 15.62 18.04
N GLU A 57 28.64 16.23 17.01
CA GLU A 57 27.20 16.51 16.94
C GLU A 57 26.42 15.19 17.01
N VAL A 58 25.50 15.09 17.98
CA VAL A 58 24.62 13.91 18.13
C VAL A 58 23.59 13.87 17.00
N PHE A 59 23.19 15.04 16.53
CA PHE A 59 22.21 15.20 15.47
C PHE A 59 22.91 15.58 14.17
N TYR A 60 23.21 14.60 13.33
CA TYR A 60 23.71 14.91 12.00
C TYR A 60 22.64 15.65 11.19
N HIS A 61 22.95 16.89 10.83
CA HIS A 61 22.04 17.82 10.17
C HIS A 61 22.64 18.32 8.86
N ARG A 62 22.11 17.84 7.73
CA ARG A 62 22.42 18.44 6.43
C ARG A 62 21.76 19.81 6.34
N LYS A 63 22.55 20.83 5.98
CA LYS A 63 22.08 22.19 5.72
C LYS A 63 21.33 22.24 4.39
N LEU A 64 20.03 21.93 4.44
CA LEU A 64 19.14 21.82 3.28
C LEU A 64 18.16 23.00 3.25
N THR A 65 18.06 23.70 2.11
CA THR A 65 17.01 24.71 1.89
C THR A 65 15.69 24.05 1.48
N PHE A 66 14.58 24.77 1.55
CA PHE A 66 13.29 24.31 1.06
C PHE A 66 13.32 23.88 -0.41
N ASP A 67 13.95 24.68 -1.28
CA ASP A 67 14.04 24.36 -2.70
C ASP A 67 14.85 23.07 -2.95
N GLN A 68 15.96 22.90 -2.22
CA GLN A 68 16.77 21.68 -2.31
C GLN A 68 16.00 20.46 -1.79
N TRP A 69 15.25 20.63 -0.70
CA TRP A 69 14.36 19.61 -0.16
C TRP A 69 13.28 19.19 -1.17
N ASP A 70 12.63 20.15 -1.85
CA ASP A 70 11.57 19.86 -2.81
C ASP A 70 12.12 19.12 -4.05
N ILE A 71 13.32 19.49 -4.50
CA ILE A 71 14.06 18.76 -5.54
C ILE A 71 14.39 17.33 -5.08
N GLU A 72 14.97 17.16 -3.89
CA GLU A 72 15.33 15.85 -3.34
C GLU A 72 14.11 14.93 -3.23
N ARG A 73 12.99 15.45 -2.70
CA ARG A 73 11.70 14.77 -2.61
C ARG A 73 11.20 14.33 -3.97
N ALA A 74 11.18 15.24 -4.95
CA ALA A 74 10.70 14.97 -6.31
C ALA A 74 11.57 13.94 -7.04
N CYS A 75 12.90 14.06 -6.97
CA CYS A 75 13.83 13.09 -7.56
C CYS A 75 13.73 11.70 -6.93
N SER A 76 13.35 11.63 -5.66
CA SER A 76 13.11 10.36 -4.94
C SER A 76 11.73 9.75 -5.25
N GLY A 77 10.87 10.45 -5.99
CA GLY A 77 9.52 10.01 -6.33
C GLY A 77 8.51 10.10 -5.19
N PHE A 78 8.85 10.77 -4.08
CA PHE A 78 7.93 11.01 -2.97
C PHE A 78 6.93 12.09 -3.32
N GLY A 79 5.64 11.75 -3.35
CA GLY A 79 4.58 12.74 -3.57
C GLY A 79 4.18 13.46 -2.29
N HIS A 80 4.43 12.85 -1.13
CA HIS A 80 4.12 13.40 0.19
C HIS A 80 5.20 13.02 1.20
N VAL A 81 5.29 13.79 2.29
CA VAL A 81 6.13 13.46 3.45
C VAL A 81 5.36 13.60 4.76
N LEU A 82 5.83 12.94 5.80
CA LEU A 82 5.34 13.16 7.16
C LEU A 82 6.40 13.90 7.96
N PHE A 83 6.13 15.17 8.28
CA PHE A 83 6.96 15.92 9.21
C PHE A 83 6.62 15.53 10.63
N GLN A 84 7.62 15.07 11.36
CA GLN A 84 7.45 14.54 12.71
C GLN A 84 8.07 15.48 13.76
N ALA A 85 7.34 15.68 14.85
CA ALA A 85 7.88 16.33 16.05
C ALA A 85 8.87 15.39 16.74
N LEU A 86 9.93 15.95 17.33
CA LEU A 86 10.95 15.20 18.06
C LEU A 86 10.98 15.69 19.51
N TYR A 87 11.10 14.78 20.47
CA TYR A 87 11.22 15.15 21.88
C TYR A 87 12.38 14.37 22.54
N LEU A 88 13.40 15.08 23.01
CA LEU A 88 14.44 14.54 23.90
C LEU A 88 14.24 15.02 25.34
N ASP A 89 13.95 16.32 25.48
CA ASP A 89 13.53 16.99 26.71
C ASP A 89 12.83 18.31 26.36
N ASP A 90 12.52 19.13 27.37
CA ASP A 90 11.81 20.41 27.19
C ASP A 90 12.63 21.49 26.45
N THR A 91 13.96 21.35 26.41
CA THR A 91 14.89 22.28 25.75
C THR A 91 15.37 21.80 24.39
N HIS A 92 15.39 20.48 24.15
CA HIS A 92 15.89 19.86 22.94
C HIS A 92 14.79 19.09 22.22
N ARG A 93 14.05 19.79 21.35
CA ARG A 93 12.89 19.22 20.67
C ARG A 93 12.56 19.98 19.39
N ILE A 94 11.88 19.30 18.48
CA ILE A 94 11.17 19.94 17.36
C ILE A 94 9.72 20.04 17.79
N THR A 95 9.26 21.26 18.09
CA THR A 95 7.94 21.45 18.67
C THR A 95 6.81 21.16 17.67
N ASN A 96 5.62 20.85 18.19
CA ASN A 96 4.43 20.69 17.37
C ASN A 96 4.11 21.94 16.56
N HIS A 97 4.38 23.13 17.11
CA HIS A 97 4.17 24.41 16.43
C HIS A 97 5.08 24.54 15.21
N HIS A 98 6.37 24.21 15.36
CA HIS A 98 7.33 24.21 14.26
C HIS A 98 6.94 23.23 13.15
N VAL A 99 6.51 22.01 13.51
CA VAL A 99 6.06 20.99 12.56
C VAL A 99 4.83 21.45 11.78
N ILE A 100 3.80 21.94 12.47
CA ILE A 100 2.56 22.38 11.82
C ILE A 100 2.81 23.60 10.94
N GLY A 101 3.58 24.58 11.43
CA GLY A 101 3.97 25.76 10.64
C GLY A 101 4.68 25.38 9.35
N SER A 102 5.59 24.40 9.43
CA SER A 102 6.30 23.86 8.27
C SER A 102 5.35 23.14 7.30
N CYS A 103 4.44 22.29 7.79
CA CYS A 103 3.45 21.62 6.95
C CYS A 103 2.54 22.61 6.20
N ILE A 104 2.12 23.70 6.85
CA ILE A 104 1.31 24.76 6.22
C ILE A 104 2.12 25.46 5.13
N GLY A 105 3.41 25.73 5.38
CA GLY A 105 4.33 26.36 4.43
C GLY A 105 4.49 25.56 3.13
N VAL A 106 4.47 24.23 3.19
CA VAL A 106 4.73 23.35 2.02
C VAL A 106 3.48 22.94 1.23
N ARG A 107 2.33 23.58 1.51
CA ARG A 107 1.08 23.57 0.70
C ARG A 107 0.63 22.18 0.22
N GLY A 108 0.32 21.29 1.16
CA GLY A 108 -0.30 20.00 0.88
C GLY A 108 0.67 18.87 0.52
N ARG A 109 1.98 19.12 0.52
CA ARG A 109 3.04 18.11 0.31
C ARG A 109 3.51 17.43 1.59
N ALA A 110 3.03 17.88 2.75
CA ALA A 110 3.35 17.30 4.03
C ALA A 110 2.14 17.24 4.97
N SER A 111 2.21 16.30 5.91
CA SER A 111 1.31 16.22 7.06
C SER A 111 2.11 16.08 8.35
N ALA A 112 1.52 16.49 9.46
CA ALA A 112 2.17 16.54 10.76
C ALA A 112 1.96 15.24 11.56
N ILE A 113 3.05 14.70 12.11
CA ILE A 113 3.03 13.78 13.24
C ILE A 113 3.46 14.57 14.47
N ILE A 114 2.56 14.77 15.42
CA ILE A 114 2.81 15.61 16.60
C ILE A 114 3.23 14.77 17.82
N CYS A 115 3.97 15.37 18.74
CA CYS A 115 4.34 14.77 20.02
C CYS A 115 3.56 15.47 21.15
N PRO A 116 2.52 14.84 21.73
CA PRO A 116 1.75 15.41 22.83
C PRO A 116 2.63 15.78 24.02
N GLU A 117 2.38 16.91 24.67
CA GLU A 117 3.10 17.31 25.89
C GLU A 117 2.57 16.60 27.14
N LEU A 118 1.38 16.00 27.08
CA LEU A 118 0.70 15.31 28.18
C LEU A 118 0.34 16.24 29.35
N LYS A 119 0.15 17.53 29.07
CA LYS A 119 -0.20 18.58 30.04
C LYS A 119 -1.68 19.00 30.01
N GLY A 120 -2.50 18.34 29.19
CA GLY A 120 -3.97 18.48 29.19
C GLY A 120 -4.58 19.29 28.04
N ASN A 121 -3.79 20.09 27.31
CA ASN A 121 -4.27 20.87 26.15
C ASN A 121 -4.07 20.16 24.80
N ASP A 122 -3.50 18.95 24.80
CA ASP A 122 -3.09 18.24 23.59
C ASP A 122 -4.26 17.93 22.64
N VAL A 123 -5.39 17.47 23.17
CA VAL A 123 -6.57 17.15 22.35
C VAL A 123 -7.18 18.40 21.72
N ALA A 124 -7.23 19.52 22.45
CA ALA A 124 -7.68 20.79 21.88
C ALA A 124 -6.76 21.21 20.74
N TYR A 125 -5.44 21.10 20.95
CA TYR A 125 -4.43 21.42 19.94
C TYR A 125 -4.55 20.53 18.69
N MET A 126 -4.77 19.22 18.87
CA MET A 126 -5.04 18.27 17.78
C MET A 126 -6.28 18.68 16.97
N ASN A 127 -7.38 19.00 17.66
CA ASN A 127 -8.65 19.35 17.02
C ASN A 127 -8.55 20.66 16.22
N THR A 128 -7.86 21.67 16.76
CA THR A 128 -7.62 22.94 16.04
C THR A 128 -6.82 22.74 14.75
N ASN A 129 -5.92 21.74 14.72
CA ASN A 129 -5.02 21.48 13.60
C ASN A 129 -5.36 20.19 12.82
N ALA A 130 -6.60 19.69 12.95
CA ALA A 130 -7.01 18.39 12.42
C ALA A 130 -6.85 18.25 10.89
N SER A 131 -6.79 19.35 10.14
CA SER A 131 -6.58 19.34 8.69
C SER A 131 -5.16 18.98 8.26
N VAL A 132 -4.19 19.07 9.17
CA VAL A 132 -2.76 18.84 8.90
C VAL A 132 -2.20 17.69 9.73
N VAL A 133 -2.74 17.45 10.93
CA VAL A 133 -2.32 16.36 11.82
C VAL A 133 -2.75 15.01 11.22
N ALA A 134 -1.78 14.17 10.90
CA ALA A 134 -1.98 12.83 10.39
C ALA A 134 -1.70 11.74 11.43
N GLY A 135 -0.90 12.03 12.46
CA GLY A 135 -0.49 11.05 13.45
C GLY A 135 0.00 11.67 14.76
N VAL A 136 0.22 10.79 15.74
CA VAL A 136 0.85 11.12 17.02
C VAL A 136 2.12 10.28 17.18
N VAL A 137 3.17 10.84 17.75
CA VAL A 137 4.39 10.12 18.15
C VAL A 137 4.63 10.27 19.64
N PHE A 138 5.09 9.19 20.26
CA PHE A 138 5.61 9.15 21.63
C PHE A 138 7.06 8.68 21.59
N TYR A 139 7.87 9.21 22.51
CA TYR A 139 9.28 8.87 22.66
C TYR A 139 9.52 8.26 24.04
N PRO A 140 9.29 6.95 24.25
CA PRO A 140 9.30 6.35 25.59
C PRO A 140 10.64 6.38 26.31
N LEU A 141 11.72 6.55 25.55
CA LEU A 141 13.05 6.73 26.12
C LEU A 141 13.19 8.13 26.71
N PHE A 142 12.57 9.14 26.11
CA PHE A 142 12.83 10.54 26.44
C PHE A 142 11.72 11.17 27.28
N GLN A 143 10.48 10.90 26.92
CA GLN A 143 9.29 11.45 27.52
C GLN A 143 8.87 10.67 28.77
N ALA A 144 8.48 11.40 29.82
CA ALA A 144 7.87 10.82 31.01
C ALA A 144 6.42 10.40 30.70
N ILE A 145 6.24 9.17 30.22
CA ILE A 145 4.92 8.63 29.84
C ILE A 145 4.38 7.76 30.97
N ASP A 146 3.31 8.21 31.60
CA ASP A 146 2.46 7.40 32.45
C ASP A 146 1.19 7.00 31.66
N VAL A 147 1.08 5.71 31.35
CA VAL A 147 -0.04 5.17 30.55
C VAL A 147 -1.37 5.18 31.30
N ASP A 148 -1.32 5.30 32.63
CA ASP A 148 -2.50 5.35 33.49
C ASP A 148 -2.94 6.80 33.78
N ALA A 149 -2.12 7.79 33.46
CA ALA A 149 -2.44 9.20 33.67
C ALA A 149 -3.65 9.66 32.82
N PRO A 150 -4.56 10.49 33.39
CA PRO A 150 -5.73 10.99 32.67
C PRO A 150 -5.39 11.73 31.37
N THR A 151 -4.29 12.48 31.33
CA THR A 151 -3.87 13.25 30.14
C THR A 151 -3.49 12.32 28.98
N PHE A 152 -2.71 11.26 29.25
CA PHE A 152 -2.38 10.23 28.26
C PHE A 152 -3.62 9.48 27.78
N GLN A 153 -4.48 9.06 28.71
CA GLN A 153 -5.71 8.35 28.35
C GLN A 153 -6.64 9.18 27.47
N THR A 154 -6.72 10.49 27.71
CA THR A 154 -7.50 11.45 26.93
C THR A 154 -6.96 11.58 25.50
N VAL A 155 -5.64 11.70 25.33
CA VAL A 155 -4.99 11.72 24.00
C VAL A 155 -5.25 10.42 23.25
N MET A 156 -5.06 9.27 23.91
CA MET A 156 -5.28 7.97 23.29
C MET A 156 -6.74 7.72 22.93
N ALA A 157 -7.69 8.18 23.75
CA ALA A 157 -9.12 8.11 23.44
C ALA A 157 -9.46 8.95 22.21
N CYS A 158 -8.92 10.18 22.11
CA CYS A 158 -9.06 11.02 20.92
C CYS A 158 -8.47 10.33 19.66
N CYS A 159 -7.30 9.70 19.80
CA CYS A 159 -6.70 8.93 18.71
C CYS A 159 -7.57 7.73 18.29
N ASP A 160 -8.21 7.06 19.24
CA ASP A 160 -9.10 5.92 18.94
C ASP A 160 -10.37 6.36 18.20
N GLU A 161 -11.04 7.39 18.70
CA GLU A 161 -12.26 7.95 18.13
C GLU A 161 -12.04 8.45 16.70
N ASN A 162 -10.97 9.22 16.51
CA ASN A 162 -10.61 9.80 15.21
C ASN A 162 -9.79 8.84 14.35
N LYS A 163 -9.46 7.65 14.88
CA LYS A 163 -8.68 6.61 14.23
C LYS A 163 -7.34 7.15 13.70
N ILE A 164 -6.67 7.95 14.51
CA ILE A 164 -5.35 8.54 14.29
C ILE A 164 -4.30 7.50 14.70
N PRO A 165 -3.33 7.16 13.84
CA PRO A 165 -2.26 6.24 14.18
C PRO A 165 -1.31 6.85 15.23
N VAL A 166 -0.79 5.98 16.08
CA VAL A 166 0.14 6.33 17.15
C VAL A 166 1.47 5.63 16.91
N LYS A 167 2.53 6.41 16.80
CA LYS A 167 3.91 5.96 16.64
C LYS A 167 4.61 5.91 17.98
N TRP A 168 5.35 4.84 18.22
CA TRP A 168 6.25 4.68 19.35
C TRP A 168 7.67 4.62 18.80
N ASP A 169 8.40 5.71 18.97
CA ASP A 169 9.75 5.87 18.43
C ASP A 169 10.77 5.57 19.53
N PHE A 170 11.57 4.52 19.31
CA PHE A 170 12.57 4.01 20.24
C PHE A 170 13.99 4.37 19.83
N TYR A 171 14.19 5.26 18.84
CA TYR A 171 15.53 5.59 18.40
C TYR A 171 16.34 6.27 19.52
N GLN A 172 17.51 5.71 19.84
CA GLN A 172 18.37 6.23 20.90
C GLN A 172 19.39 7.23 20.35
N HIS A 173 19.15 8.52 20.60
CA HIS A 173 20.06 9.63 20.27
C HIS A 173 21.25 9.75 21.24
N SER A 174 21.95 8.66 21.56
CA SER A 174 23.14 8.60 22.45
C SER A 174 23.00 8.99 23.94
N ILE A 175 21.86 9.51 24.39
CA ILE A 175 21.59 9.69 25.83
C ILE A 175 21.25 8.32 26.44
N ALA A 176 22.11 7.81 27.31
CA ALA A 176 21.92 6.50 27.95
C ALA A 176 20.65 6.50 28.83
N LYS A 177 19.61 5.79 28.39
CA LYS A 177 18.47 5.44 29.23
C LYS A 177 18.21 3.94 29.16
N SER A 178 17.76 3.40 30.28
CA SER A 178 17.66 1.95 30.56
C SER A 178 16.45 1.26 29.93
N ALA A 179 15.58 1.99 29.22
CA ALA A 179 14.39 1.41 28.60
C ALA A 179 14.72 0.93 27.18
N THR A 180 14.26 -0.26 26.83
CA THR A 180 14.31 -0.79 25.46
C THR A 180 12.89 -0.98 24.93
N MET A 181 12.72 -1.24 23.63
CA MET A 181 11.42 -1.58 23.08
C MET A 181 10.80 -2.77 23.81
N GLN A 182 11.60 -3.78 24.19
CA GLN A 182 11.14 -4.98 24.88
C GLN A 182 10.51 -4.68 26.25
N ALA A 183 11.01 -3.67 26.97
CA ALA A 183 10.44 -3.27 28.26
C ALA A 183 9.05 -2.62 28.08
N TRP A 184 8.85 -1.90 26.99
CA TRP A 184 7.59 -1.21 26.68
C TRP A 184 6.57 -2.07 25.96
N LEU A 185 7.03 -3.09 25.23
CA LEU A 185 6.20 -3.92 24.36
C LEU A 185 4.97 -4.51 25.08
N PRO A 186 5.07 -5.10 26.29
CA PRO A 186 3.88 -5.62 26.98
C PRO A 186 2.82 -4.54 27.27
N ARG A 187 3.26 -3.33 27.63
CA ARG A 187 2.36 -2.20 27.91
C ARG A 187 1.67 -1.73 26.63
N ILE A 188 2.40 -1.62 25.53
CA ILE A 188 1.85 -1.22 24.23
C ILE A 188 0.87 -2.28 23.70
N LEU A 189 1.20 -3.56 23.85
CA LEU A 189 0.30 -4.64 23.47
C LEU A 189 -0.96 -4.68 24.35
N ALA A 190 -0.89 -4.33 25.64
CA ALA A 190 -2.08 -4.19 26.48
C ALA A 190 -2.98 -3.03 26.01
N MET A 191 -2.39 -1.92 25.55
CA MET A 191 -3.14 -0.79 25.00
C MET A 191 -3.92 -1.14 23.74
N LEU A 192 -3.46 -2.08 22.91
CA LEU A 192 -4.24 -2.60 21.78
C LEU A 192 -5.59 -3.14 22.23
N ALA A 193 -5.68 -3.84 23.38
CA ALA A 193 -6.96 -4.36 23.85
C ALA A 193 -7.95 -3.25 24.24
N LYS A 194 -7.43 -2.13 24.76
CA LYS A 194 -8.21 -0.97 25.21
C LYS A 194 -8.66 -0.07 24.05
N TYR A 195 -7.73 0.33 23.19
CA TYR A 195 -7.97 1.23 22.07
C TYR A 195 -8.10 0.40 20.79
N LYS A 196 -9.33 0.13 20.34
CA LYS A 196 -9.63 -0.87 19.29
C LYS A 196 -9.40 -0.39 17.86
N ASN A 197 -9.36 0.92 17.66
CA ASN A 197 -9.25 1.56 16.36
C ASN A 197 -7.86 2.15 16.11
N VAL A 198 -7.08 2.41 17.17
CA VAL A 198 -5.70 2.88 17.04
C VAL A 198 -4.84 1.83 16.37
N GLN A 199 -4.00 2.30 15.46
CA GLN A 199 -2.92 1.53 14.86
C GLN A 199 -1.61 1.99 15.49
N PHE A 200 -0.78 1.04 15.90
CA PHE A 200 0.49 1.34 16.56
C PHE A 200 1.65 1.07 15.62
N ILE A 201 2.51 2.07 15.44
CA ILE A 201 3.68 2.01 14.57
C ILE A 201 4.92 1.98 15.46
N PHE A 202 5.74 0.93 15.36
CA PHE A 202 7.07 0.91 16.00
C PHE A 202 8.11 1.47 15.05
N SER A 203 9.01 2.32 15.56
CA SER A 203 10.00 3.05 14.78
C SER A 203 11.29 3.22 15.57
N GLY A 204 12.39 3.52 14.88
CA GLY A 204 13.69 3.74 15.52
C GLY A 204 14.32 2.46 16.05
N LEU A 205 13.98 1.32 15.46
CA LEU A 205 14.37 -0.01 15.92
C LEU A 205 15.66 -0.49 15.25
N ASP A 206 16.49 -1.20 16.00
CA ASP A 206 17.57 -2.01 15.42
C ASP A 206 17.04 -3.31 14.80
N ILE A 207 17.93 -4.11 14.19
CA ILE A 207 17.53 -5.35 13.50
C ILE A 207 16.92 -6.41 14.46
N VAL A 208 17.38 -6.47 15.71
CA VAL A 208 16.91 -7.44 16.72
C VAL A 208 15.51 -7.03 17.19
N GLU A 209 15.30 -5.73 17.40
CA GLU A 209 14.01 -5.17 17.73
C GLU A 209 13.00 -5.27 16.58
N ILE A 210 13.44 -5.10 15.33
CA ILE A 210 12.62 -5.34 14.14
C ILE A 210 12.14 -6.79 14.09
N GLU A 211 13.02 -7.76 14.34
CA GLU A 211 12.65 -9.18 14.39
C GLU A 211 11.58 -9.43 15.46
N ALA A 212 11.79 -8.89 16.67
CA ALA A 212 10.84 -9.02 17.77
C ALA A 212 9.47 -8.38 17.43
N ALA A 213 9.46 -7.20 16.81
CA ALA A 213 8.24 -6.53 16.36
C ALA A 213 7.52 -7.35 15.29
N ALA A 214 8.24 -7.85 14.28
CA ALA A 214 7.69 -8.63 13.19
C ALA A 214 7.01 -9.92 13.68
N GLN A 215 7.58 -10.60 14.68
CA GLN A 215 6.96 -11.75 15.31
C GLN A 215 5.62 -11.41 15.98
N LYS A 216 5.48 -10.21 16.56
CA LYS A 216 4.20 -9.75 17.13
C LYS A 216 3.18 -9.37 16.05
N MET A 217 3.60 -8.76 14.94
CA MET A 217 2.71 -8.37 13.85
C MET A 217 1.88 -9.53 13.27
N LYS A 218 2.33 -10.78 13.42
CA LYS A 218 1.56 -11.98 13.06
C LYS A 218 0.27 -12.14 13.86
N TYR A 219 0.29 -11.75 15.13
CA TYR A 219 -0.83 -11.91 16.07
C TYR A 219 -1.62 -10.63 16.30
N TYR A 220 -0.99 -9.48 16.01
CA TYR A 220 -1.57 -8.16 16.23
C TYR A 220 -1.68 -7.38 14.91
N PRO A 221 -2.81 -7.46 14.19
CA PRO A 221 -2.97 -6.86 12.86
C PRO A 221 -2.94 -5.32 12.85
N ARG A 222 -2.97 -4.70 14.04
CA ARG A 222 -2.89 -3.25 14.22
C ARG A 222 -1.50 -2.75 14.61
N VAL A 223 -0.53 -3.65 14.62
CA VAL A 223 0.89 -3.31 14.79
C VAL A 223 1.52 -3.16 13.40
N TRP A 224 2.24 -2.05 13.25
CA TRP A 224 2.97 -1.63 12.06
C TRP A 224 4.42 -1.39 12.44
N LEU A 225 5.27 -1.44 11.43
CA LEU A 225 6.69 -1.17 11.58
C LEU A 225 7.11 -0.05 10.61
N GLU A 226 7.85 0.93 11.10
CA GLU A 226 8.62 1.83 10.28
C GLU A 226 10.07 1.37 10.26
N ILE A 227 10.61 1.15 9.06
CA ILE A 227 12.03 0.97 8.85
C ILE A 227 12.61 2.34 8.50
N ASP A 228 13.40 2.87 9.41
CA ASP A 228 14.15 4.09 9.20
C ASP A 228 15.65 3.84 9.45
N PRO A 229 16.54 4.45 8.66
CA PRO A 229 17.97 4.16 8.69
C PRO A 229 18.75 4.94 9.75
N ARG A 230 18.09 5.60 10.72
CA ARG A 230 18.78 6.41 11.74
C ARG A 230 19.80 5.58 12.53
N VAL A 231 19.49 4.30 12.77
CA VAL A 231 20.37 3.31 13.44
C VAL A 231 21.70 3.05 12.73
N MET A 232 21.86 3.53 11.49
CA MET A 232 23.10 3.39 10.72
C MET A 232 23.98 4.64 10.71
N GLY A 233 23.58 5.73 11.36
CA GLY A 233 24.45 6.91 11.53
C GLY A 233 24.97 7.52 10.22
N GLY A 234 24.16 7.53 9.15
CA GLY A 234 24.53 8.11 7.85
C GLY A 234 25.25 7.16 6.89
N LEU A 235 25.43 5.89 7.25
CA LEU A 235 25.90 4.86 6.30
C LEU A 235 24.83 4.55 5.25
N HIS A 236 25.27 4.10 4.07
CA HIS A 236 24.37 3.72 2.99
C HIS A 236 23.41 2.58 3.43
N PRO A 237 22.08 2.72 3.26
CA PRO A 237 21.12 1.89 3.99
C PRO A 237 20.91 0.47 3.43
N ALA A 238 21.54 0.13 2.30
CA ALA A 238 21.35 -1.16 1.64
C ALA A 238 21.70 -2.37 2.54
N GLY A 239 22.74 -2.26 3.37
CA GLY A 239 23.14 -3.36 4.27
C GLY A 239 22.07 -3.68 5.31
N PHE A 240 21.47 -2.65 5.91
CA PHE A 240 20.40 -2.81 6.90
C PHE A 240 19.12 -3.33 6.27
N PHE A 241 18.70 -2.80 5.11
CA PHE A 241 17.55 -3.37 4.39
C PHE A 241 17.78 -4.86 4.05
N LYS A 242 18.98 -5.24 3.60
CA LYS A 242 19.31 -6.66 3.34
C LYS A 242 19.19 -7.51 4.61
N GLY A 243 19.68 -7.01 5.75
CA GLY A 243 19.53 -7.67 7.04
C GLY A 243 18.07 -7.84 7.45
N VAL A 244 17.24 -6.81 7.27
CA VAL A 244 15.80 -6.89 7.57
C VAL A 244 15.09 -7.87 6.64
N PHE A 245 15.41 -7.84 5.34
CA PHE A 245 14.76 -8.72 4.35
C PHE A 245 15.18 -10.19 4.48
N SER A 246 16.32 -10.48 5.10
CA SER A 246 16.76 -11.85 5.39
C SER A 246 16.13 -12.44 6.66
N LEU A 247 15.41 -11.65 7.46
CA LEU A 247 14.69 -12.15 8.63
C LEU A 247 13.63 -13.19 8.21
N PRO A 248 13.60 -14.38 8.84
CA PRO A 248 12.71 -15.46 8.44
C PRO A 248 11.24 -15.05 8.38
N GLY A 249 10.65 -15.12 7.17
CA GLY A 249 9.24 -14.83 6.94
C GLY A 249 8.86 -13.35 7.11
N PHE A 250 9.81 -12.43 7.28
CA PHE A 250 9.52 -11.00 7.46
C PHE A 250 8.72 -10.44 6.28
N LEU A 251 9.24 -10.57 5.07
CA LEU A 251 8.57 -10.06 3.88
C LEU A 251 7.22 -10.74 3.66
N ASN A 252 7.15 -12.07 3.77
CA ASN A 252 5.91 -12.81 3.54
C ASN A 252 4.78 -12.45 4.51
N ASN A 253 5.11 -12.07 5.75
CA ASN A 253 4.12 -11.85 6.80
C ASN A 253 3.85 -10.36 7.12
N CYS A 254 4.76 -9.46 6.74
CA CYS A 254 4.73 -8.07 7.22
C CYS A 254 4.72 -7.01 6.12
N TRP A 255 4.96 -7.35 4.84
CA TRP A 255 5.13 -6.35 3.77
C TRP A 255 3.98 -5.33 3.67
N ASP A 256 2.75 -5.72 4.02
CA ASP A 256 1.54 -4.90 3.93
C ASP A 256 1.43 -3.86 5.06
N ARG A 257 2.25 -4.01 6.11
CA ARG A 257 2.27 -3.21 7.33
C ARG A 257 3.64 -2.62 7.69
N VAL A 258 4.53 -2.48 6.69
CA VAL A 258 5.85 -1.85 6.84
C VAL A 258 5.90 -0.52 6.09
N ILE A 259 6.25 0.56 6.77
CA ILE A 259 6.49 1.88 6.16
C ILE A 259 7.99 2.20 6.18
N ILE A 260 8.44 3.16 5.38
CA ILE A 260 9.84 3.59 5.36
C ILE A 260 9.94 5.09 5.54
N GLY A 261 10.92 5.50 6.34
CA GLY A 261 11.22 6.89 6.63
C GLY A 261 12.68 7.20 6.33
N SER A 262 12.97 8.35 5.75
CA SER A 262 14.38 8.75 5.50
C SER A 262 15.03 9.36 6.73
N ALA A 263 14.24 9.97 7.60
CA ALA A 263 14.72 10.91 8.61
C ALA A 263 15.53 12.06 8.01
N THR A 264 15.23 12.50 6.78
CA THR A 264 15.75 13.77 6.23
C THR A 264 15.52 14.89 7.25
N PRO A 265 16.52 15.76 7.53
CA PRO A 265 17.80 15.93 6.82
C PRO A 265 18.96 15.03 7.28
N THR A 266 18.78 14.06 8.18
CA THR A 266 19.88 13.17 8.61
C THR A 266 20.33 12.23 7.49
N LEU A 267 19.42 11.53 6.81
CA LEU A 267 19.72 10.82 5.56
C LEU A 267 19.12 11.57 4.38
N GLU A 268 19.69 11.40 3.20
CA GLU A 268 19.03 11.77 1.93
C GLU A 268 17.87 10.81 1.63
N ALA A 269 16.71 11.36 1.30
CA ALA A 269 15.57 10.59 0.81
C ALA A 269 15.96 9.79 -0.45
N SER A 270 16.84 10.33 -1.29
CA SER A 270 17.38 9.63 -2.46
C SER A 270 18.27 8.45 -2.07
N GLN A 271 19.03 8.54 -0.98
CA GLN A 271 19.83 7.44 -0.45
C GLN A 271 18.97 6.35 0.18
N LEU A 272 17.88 6.71 0.87
CA LEU A 272 16.88 5.74 1.34
C LEU A 272 16.33 4.92 0.17
N VAL A 273 15.86 5.60 -0.88
CA VAL A 273 15.30 4.95 -2.07
C VAL A 273 16.37 4.11 -2.76
N ARG A 274 17.57 4.64 -2.98
CA ARG A 274 18.68 3.91 -3.60
C ARG A 274 19.03 2.65 -2.80
N GLY A 275 19.16 2.75 -1.47
CA GLY A 275 19.50 1.59 -0.65
C GLY A 275 18.39 0.55 -0.60
N LEU A 276 17.11 0.95 -0.60
CA LEU A 276 15.99 0.02 -0.78
C LEU A 276 16.08 -0.74 -2.11
N TRP A 277 16.40 -0.03 -3.20
CA TRP A 277 16.56 -0.64 -4.51
C TRP A 277 17.73 -1.62 -4.54
N GLU A 278 18.92 -1.20 -4.10
CA GLU A 278 20.11 -2.06 -4.05
C GLU A 278 19.92 -3.29 -3.14
N ALA A 279 19.20 -3.15 -2.02
CA ALA A 279 18.90 -4.27 -1.13
C ALA A 279 17.96 -5.28 -1.80
N SER A 280 16.94 -4.79 -2.52
CA SER A 280 15.94 -5.64 -3.15
C SER A 280 16.42 -6.34 -4.41
N GLU A 281 17.52 -5.92 -5.06
CA GLU A 281 18.06 -6.62 -6.24
C GLU A 281 18.36 -8.11 -5.98
N SER A 282 18.72 -8.46 -4.75
CA SER A 282 19.01 -9.84 -4.35
C SER A 282 17.77 -10.71 -4.09
N LEU A 283 16.57 -10.12 -4.04
CA LEU A 283 15.35 -10.85 -3.73
C LEU A 283 14.77 -11.54 -4.97
N PRO A 284 14.00 -12.63 -4.81
CA PRO A 284 13.14 -13.14 -5.87
C PRO A 284 12.22 -12.05 -6.43
N PHE A 285 11.95 -12.09 -7.74
CA PHE A 285 11.22 -11.04 -8.47
C PHE A 285 9.91 -10.59 -7.81
N HIS A 286 9.10 -11.54 -7.32
CA HIS A 286 7.85 -11.24 -6.65
C HIS A 286 8.03 -10.37 -5.40
N LEU A 287 9.05 -10.69 -4.58
CA LEU A 287 9.40 -9.88 -3.41
C LEU A 287 9.96 -8.53 -3.82
N GLN A 288 10.75 -8.44 -4.90
CA GLN A 288 11.22 -7.14 -5.43
C GLN A 288 10.04 -6.21 -5.75
N CYS A 289 9.06 -6.73 -6.48
CA CYS A 289 7.86 -5.99 -6.86
C CYS A 289 7.05 -5.56 -5.62
N LEU A 290 6.88 -6.46 -4.64
CA LEU A 290 6.19 -6.14 -3.39
C LEU A 290 6.89 -5.02 -2.63
N VAL A 291 8.20 -5.16 -2.37
CA VAL A 291 8.91 -4.23 -1.49
C VAL A 291 9.05 -2.83 -2.09
N ARG A 292 9.43 -2.74 -3.37
CA ARG A 292 9.62 -1.46 -4.06
C ARG A 292 8.32 -0.69 -4.25
N THR A 293 7.20 -1.41 -4.37
CA THR A 293 5.91 -0.79 -4.62
C THR A 293 5.22 -0.38 -3.33
N TRP A 294 5.17 -1.27 -2.35
CA TRP A 294 4.24 -1.09 -1.24
C TRP A 294 4.84 -0.51 0.02
N LEU A 295 6.11 -0.78 0.37
CA LEU A 295 6.72 -0.24 1.59
C LEU A 295 6.59 1.29 1.68
N PRO A 296 6.99 2.08 0.67
CA PRO A 296 6.77 3.54 0.68
C PRO A 296 5.30 3.99 0.51
N ARG A 297 4.38 3.12 0.06
CA ARG A 297 2.97 3.48 -0.15
C ARG A 297 2.08 3.12 1.04
N ASN A 298 2.52 2.19 1.86
CA ASN A 298 1.85 1.75 3.08
C ASN A 298 1.52 2.94 4.00
N ALA A 299 2.38 3.97 4.01
CA ALA A 299 2.17 5.20 4.76
C ALA A 299 0.87 5.94 4.37
N LEU A 300 0.45 5.94 3.11
CA LEU A 300 -0.85 6.52 2.70
C LEU A 300 -2.02 5.84 3.40
N ARG A 301 -1.95 4.51 3.55
CA ARG A 301 -3.05 3.70 4.08
C ARG A 301 -3.19 3.85 5.59
N ILE A 302 -2.06 3.85 6.29
CA ILE A 302 -2.04 3.89 7.74
C ILE A 302 -2.36 5.29 8.28
N PHE A 303 -1.84 6.33 7.64
CA PHE A 303 -2.10 7.73 8.00
C PHE A 303 -3.35 8.31 7.33
N LYS A 304 -4.04 7.54 6.47
CA LYS A 304 -5.28 7.93 5.76
C LYS A 304 -5.16 9.28 5.05
N LEU A 305 -4.02 9.47 4.40
CA LEU A 305 -3.70 10.72 3.75
C LEU A 305 -4.69 10.98 2.58
N PRO A 306 -5.13 12.24 2.37
CA PRO A 306 -6.14 12.57 1.37
C PRO A 306 -5.57 12.41 -0.05
N LEU A 307 -5.87 11.28 -0.70
CA LEU A 307 -5.36 10.91 -2.02
C LEU A 307 -5.68 11.94 -3.10
N ASP A 308 -6.87 12.53 -3.05
CA ASP A 308 -7.36 13.57 -3.96
C ASP A 308 -6.52 14.86 -3.90
N LYS A 309 -5.83 15.12 -2.78
CA LYS A 309 -4.98 16.29 -2.59
C LYS A 309 -3.51 16.02 -2.89
N ILE A 310 -3.09 14.75 -2.93
CA ILE A 310 -1.67 14.36 -3.02
C ILE A 310 -1.32 13.89 -4.44
N THR A 311 -2.31 13.54 -5.26
CA THR A 311 -2.06 13.04 -6.62
C THR A 311 -1.96 14.19 -7.62
N ILE A 312 -0.84 14.27 -8.37
CA ILE A 312 -0.60 15.24 -9.44
C ILE A 312 -1.06 14.69 -10.81
N GLU A 313 -1.13 13.37 -10.94
CA GLU A 313 -1.55 12.65 -12.14
C GLU A 313 -3.07 12.36 -12.16
N PRO A 314 -3.68 12.09 -13.34
CA PRO A 314 -5.08 11.76 -13.44
C PRO A 314 -5.46 10.63 -12.48
N ASP A 315 -6.53 10.85 -11.72
CA ASP A 315 -7.04 9.91 -10.75
C ASP A 315 -7.65 8.68 -11.44
N PHE A 316 -6.81 7.68 -11.72
CA PHE A 316 -7.23 6.40 -12.26
C PHE A 316 -8.15 5.61 -11.32
N SER A 317 -8.32 6.03 -10.06
CA SER A 317 -9.29 5.41 -9.13
C SER A 317 -10.74 5.78 -9.45
N LYS A 318 -10.97 6.86 -10.22
CA LYS A 318 -12.30 7.25 -10.74
C LYS A 318 -12.67 6.54 -12.05
N VAL A 319 -11.74 5.83 -12.67
CA VAL A 319 -12.07 4.97 -13.81
C VAL A 319 -12.73 3.73 -13.24
N ASP A 320 -14.03 3.58 -13.48
CA ASP A 320 -14.74 2.34 -13.15
C ASP A 320 -13.97 1.16 -13.72
N ARG A 321 -13.33 0.38 -12.83
CA ARG A 321 -12.50 -0.77 -13.18
C ARG A 321 -13.25 -1.76 -14.07
N PHE A 322 -14.57 -1.81 -13.90
CA PHE A 322 -15.50 -2.61 -14.67
C PHE A 322 -16.66 -1.75 -15.13
N GLN A 323 -16.87 -1.72 -16.44
CA GLN A 323 -18.08 -1.15 -17.04
C GLN A 323 -18.79 -2.26 -17.81
N TRP A 324 -20.10 -2.36 -17.67
CA TRP A 324 -20.88 -3.33 -18.45
C TRP A 324 -22.08 -2.65 -19.09
N LYS A 325 -22.45 -3.14 -20.27
CA LYS A 325 -23.59 -2.62 -21.03
C LYS A 325 -24.31 -3.78 -21.72
N GLU A 326 -25.63 -3.82 -21.59
CA GLU A 326 -26.46 -4.73 -22.38
C GLU A 326 -26.30 -4.40 -23.87
N THR A 327 -25.93 -5.40 -24.65
CA THR A 327 -25.71 -5.26 -26.09
C THR A 327 -26.83 -5.88 -26.91
N SER A 328 -27.49 -6.91 -26.40
CA SER A 328 -28.66 -7.50 -27.05
C SER A 328 -29.53 -8.26 -26.07
N ARG A 329 -30.81 -8.36 -26.41
CA ARG A 329 -31.82 -9.15 -25.72
C ARG A 329 -32.68 -9.86 -26.75
N THR A 330 -32.84 -11.17 -26.59
CA THR A 330 -33.64 -12.01 -27.48
C THR A 330 -34.53 -12.91 -26.65
N ILE A 331 -35.83 -12.90 -26.97
CA ILE A 331 -36.84 -13.75 -26.33
C ILE A 331 -37.40 -14.66 -27.42
N ILE A 332 -37.27 -15.96 -27.21
CA ILE A 332 -37.75 -17.00 -28.12
C ILE A 332 -38.94 -17.68 -27.43
N GLU A 333 -40.12 -17.55 -28.02
CA GLU A 333 -41.32 -18.23 -27.56
C GLU A 333 -41.23 -19.70 -27.93
N LEU A 334 -41.25 -20.59 -26.93
CA LEU A 334 -41.30 -22.04 -27.08
C LEU A 334 -42.66 -22.54 -26.54
N LYS A 335 -43.00 -23.79 -26.85
CA LYS A 335 -44.35 -24.32 -26.63
C LYS A 335 -44.85 -24.17 -25.18
N ASP A 336 -43.96 -24.39 -24.21
CA ASP A 336 -44.30 -24.45 -22.78
C ASP A 336 -43.50 -23.43 -21.93
N TYR A 337 -42.65 -22.61 -22.55
CA TYR A 337 -41.76 -21.65 -21.88
C TYR A 337 -41.16 -20.65 -22.87
N LYS A 338 -40.51 -19.60 -22.37
CA LYS A 338 -39.72 -18.64 -23.13
C LYS A 338 -38.25 -18.88 -22.88
N GLN A 339 -37.46 -19.04 -23.93
CA GLN A 339 -36.00 -18.96 -23.80
C GLN A 339 -35.59 -17.49 -23.93
N VAL A 340 -34.85 -16.99 -22.95
CA VAL A 340 -34.34 -15.62 -22.93
C VAL A 340 -32.83 -15.65 -23.02
N ILE A 341 -32.28 -14.86 -23.94
CA ILE A 341 -30.84 -14.68 -24.14
C ILE A 341 -30.52 -13.20 -23.99
N ILE A 342 -29.61 -12.86 -23.09
CA ILE A 342 -29.17 -11.48 -22.85
C ILE A 342 -27.65 -11.42 -22.94
N ASP A 343 -27.14 -10.63 -23.88
CA ASP A 343 -25.70 -10.41 -24.06
C ASP A 343 -25.29 -9.06 -23.47
N PHE A 344 -24.18 -9.05 -22.72
CA PHE A 344 -23.50 -7.86 -22.22
C PHE A 344 -22.06 -7.79 -22.75
N GLU A 345 -21.61 -6.58 -23.08
CA GLU A 345 -20.18 -6.27 -23.22
C GLU A 345 -19.67 -5.73 -21.88
N VAL A 346 -18.59 -6.32 -21.35
CA VAL A 346 -17.92 -5.88 -20.15
C VAL A 346 -16.53 -5.38 -20.50
N LYS A 347 -16.22 -4.13 -20.17
CA LYS A 347 -14.90 -3.52 -20.31
C LYS A 347 -14.19 -3.53 -18.96
N LEU A 348 -12.92 -3.94 -18.97
CA LEU A 348 -12.04 -3.93 -17.82
C LEU A 348 -10.71 -3.24 -18.15
N GLN A 349 -10.22 -2.40 -17.24
CA GLN A 349 -8.96 -1.69 -17.41
C GLN A 349 -7.84 -2.38 -16.62
N THR A 350 -6.73 -2.70 -17.28
CA THR A 350 -5.50 -3.17 -16.63
C THR A 350 -4.48 -2.04 -16.48
N PHE A 351 -3.59 -2.17 -15.50
CA PHE A 351 -2.55 -1.20 -15.17
C PHE A 351 -1.16 -1.83 -15.03
N ALA A 352 -1.07 -3.16 -15.19
CA ALA A 352 0.17 -3.91 -15.27
C ALA A 352 0.23 -4.70 -16.59
N ILE A 353 1.43 -5.11 -17.01
CA ILE A 353 1.66 -5.97 -18.18
C ILE A 353 0.94 -7.29 -17.98
N THR A 354 1.29 -8.00 -16.91
CA THR A 354 0.57 -9.17 -16.44
C THR A 354 -0.27 -8.77 -15.26
N GLN A 355 -1.55 -9.16 -15.25
CA GLN A 355 -2.47 -8.82 -14.18
C GLN A 355 -3.58 -9.86 -14.06
N LEU A 356 -3.79 -10.34 -12.83
CA LEU A 356 -4.91 -11.20 -12.48
C LEU A 356 -6.01 -10.33 -11.87
N LEU A 357 -7.18 -10.25 -12.49
CA LEU A 357 -8.27 -9.38 -12.05
C LEU A 357 -9.45 -10.22 -11.54
N TRP A 358 -9.98 -9.87 -10.38
CA TRP A 358 -11.16 -10.50 -9.79
C TRP A 358 -12.44 -9.98 -10.44
N ILE A 359 -13.10 -10.81 -11.25
CA ILE A 359 -14.29 -10.41 -12.03
C ILE A 359 -15.60 -10.82 -11.35
N HIS A 360 -15.55 -11.71 -10.35
CA HIS A 360 -16.72 -12.23 -9.64
C HIS A 360 -17.71 -11.14 -9.20
N PRO A 361 -17.31 -10.02 -8.57
CA PRO A 361 -18.26 -9.00 -8.14
C PRO A 361 -19.04 -8.36 -9.30
N THR A 362 -18.43 -8.31 -10.49
CA THR A 362 -19.09 -7.82 -11.69
C THR A 362 -20.11 -8.83 -12.21
N LEU A 363 -19.82 -10.14 -12.13
CA LEU A 363 -20.78 -11.20 -12.45
C LEU A 363 -22.04 -11.10 -11.59
N GLU A 364 -21.87 -10.98 -10.28
CA GLU A 364 -22.98 -10.86 -9.32
C GLU A 364 -23.82 -9.60 -9.55
N LYS A 365 -23.17 -8.47 -9.85
CA LYS A 365 -23.87 -7.22 -10.19
C LYS A 365 -24.68 -7.35 -11.47
N THR A 366 -24.11 -7.92 -12.53
CA THR A 366 -24.82 -8.13 -13.79
C THR A 366 -25.95 -9.15 -13.62
N TRP A 367 -25.74 -10.22 -12.87
CA TRP A 367 -26.79 -11.21 -12.55
C TRP A 367 -27.93 -10.58 -11.75
N SER A 368 -27.62 -9.77 -10.74
CA SER A 368 -28.63 -9.06 -9.94
C SER A 368 -29.51 -8.16 -10.81
N ALA A 369 -28.94 -7.50 -11.83
CA ALA A 369 -29.69 -6.71 -12.80
C ALA A 369 -30.61 -7.58 -13.67
N VAL A 370 -30.12 -8.71 -14.17
CA VAL A 370 -30.92 -9.68 -14.95
C VAL A 370 -32.06 -10.27 -14.10
N LYS A 371 -31.76 -10.73 -12.88
CA LYS A 371 -32.73 -11.32 -11.96
C LYS A 371 -33.82 -10.33 -11.53
N LYS A 372 -33.51 -9.04 -11.49
CA LYS A 372 -34.51 -7.99 -11.24
C LYS A 372 -35.56 -7.90 -12.37
N ASP A 373 -35.11 -7.99 -13.63
CA ASP A 373 -36.01 -7.99 -14.79
C ASP A 373 -36.80 -9.31 -14.90
N PHE A 374 -36.24 -10.40 -14.36
CA PHE A 374 -36.80 -11.75 -14.46
C PHE A 374 -36.75 -12.47 -13.11
N PRO A 375 -37.62 -12.09 -12.15
CA PRO A 375 -37.55 -12.56 -10.76
C PRO A 375 -37.82 -14.07 -10.63
N ALA A 376 -38.54 -14.68 -11.57
CA ALA A 376 -38.91 -16.09 -11.55
C ALA A 376 -37.85 -17.06 -12.10
N ILE A 377 -36.67 -16.59 -12.53
CA ILE A 377 -35.64 -17.49 -13.09
C ILE A 377 -35.10 -18.42 -12.00
N GLU A 378 -35.30 -19.72 -12.15
CA GLU A 378 -34.67 -20.71 -11.27
C GLU A 378 -33.43 -21.36 -11.89
N THR A 379 -33.38 -21.49 -13.21
CA THR A 379 -32.33 -22.22 -13.94
C THR A 379 -31.89 -21.52 -15.22
N GLY A 380 -30.65 -21.75 -15.62
CA GLY A 380 -30.04 -21.21 -16.83
C GLY A 380 -28.52 -21.32 -16.79
N ASP A 381 -27.84 -20.58 -17.66
CA ASP A 381 -26.39 -20.51 -17.74
C ASP A 381 -25.92 -19.07 -17.97
N LEU A 382 -24.78 -18.74 -17.37
CA LEU A 382 -23.95 -17.58 -17.68
C LEU A 382 -22.70 -18.04 -18.42
N LEU A 383 -22.60 -17.71 -19.72
CA LEU A 383 -21.37 -17.84 -20.48
C LEU A 383 -20.55 -16.56 -20.40
N ILE A 384 -19.31 -16.67 -19.95
CA ILE A 384 -18.28 -15.63 -20.00
C ILE A 384 -17.31 -15.98 -21.13
N ARG A 385 -16.94 -15.01 -21.97
CA ARG A 385 -15.95 -15.21 -23.03
C ARG A 385 -15.02 -14.02 -23.15
N THR A 386 -13.72 -14.29 -23.31
CA THR A 386 -12.75 -13.26 -23.73
C THR A 386 -12.57 -13.24 -25.25
N TYR A 387 -12.32 -12.04 -25.79
CA TYR A 387 -12.08 -11.84 -27.23
C TYR A 387 -10.58 -11.87 -27.61
N HIS A 388 -9.68 -11.60 -26.66
CA HIS A 388 -8.26 -11.45 -26.96
C HIS A 388 -7.44 -12.68 -26.56
N THR A 389 -6.47 -13.03 -27.40
CA THR A 389 -5.59 -14.20 -27.24
C THR A 389 -4.53 -14.02 -26.12
N THR A 390 -4.40 -12.84 -25.53
CA THR A 390 -3.57 -12.53 -24.35
C THR A 390 -4.39 -12.44 -23.06
N THR A 391 -5.55 -13.11 -23.06
CA THR A 391 -6.45 -13.16 -21.92
C THR A 391 -6.96 -14.56 -21.71
N SER A 392 -7.15 -14.93 -20.45
CA SER A 392 -7.84 -16.16 -20.06
C SER A 392 -8.70 -15.96 -18.83
N LEU A 393 -9.68 -16.83 -18.69
CA LEU A 393 -10.58 -16.93 -17.55
C LEU A 393 -10.09 -18.06 -16.66
N ILE A 394 -10.06 -17.80 -15.36
CA ILE A 394 -9.56 -18.74 -14.36
C ILE A 394 -10.59 -18.81 -13.24
N MET A 395 -10.94 -20.02 -12.81
CA MET A 395 -11.64 -20.24 -11.54
C MET A 395 -10.67 -20.81 -10.52
N ASN A 396 -10.60 -20.20 -9.35
CA ASN A 396 -9.73 -20.64 -8.25
C ASN A 396 -10.27 -20.16 -6.90
N GLU A 397 -9.79 -20.73 -5.80
CA GLU A 397 -10.12 -20.29 -4.44
C GLU A 397 -9.65 -18.85 -4.19
N HIS A 398 -10.45 -18.08 -3.46
CA HIS A 398 -10.14 -16.69 -3.13
C HIS A 398 -9.42 -16.54 -1.80
N GLU A 399 -8.14 -16.93 -1.81
CA GLU A 399 -7.23 -16.77 -0.68
C GLU A 399 -6.09 -15.79 -1.01
N ARG A 400 -5.68 -14.99 -0.03
CA ARG A 400 -4.60 -14.00 -0.19
C ARG A 400 -3.32 -14.64 -0.73
N GLY A 401 -2.87 -15.74 -0.13
CA GLY A 401 -1.64 -16.43 -0.53
C GLY A 401 -1.73 -16.99 -1.94
N ASN A 402 -2.83 -17.68 -2.25
CA ASN A 402 -3.07 -18.29 -3.56
C ASN A 402 -3.13 -17.23 -4.68
N TYR A 403 -3.90 -16.15 -4.47
CA TYR A 403 -3.99 -15.06 -5.44
C TYR A 403 -2.62 -14.41 -5.72
N LEU A 404 -1.86 -14.10 -4.67
CA LEU A 404 -0.54 -13.48 -4.79
C LEU A 404 0.44 -14.40 -5.52
N GLN A 405 0.53 -15.67 -5.10
CA GLN A 405 1.42 -16.66 -5.69
C GLN A 405 1.10 -16.85 -7.16
N MET A 406 -0.17 -17.11 -7.50
CA MET A 406 -0.62 -17.33 -8.86
C MET A 406 -0.32 -16.11 -9.75
N HIS A 407 -0.60 -14.90 -9.26
CA HIS A 407 -0.28 -13.68 -10.00
C HIS A 407 1.22 -13.57 -10.31
N TYR A 408 2.07 -13.80 -9.31
CA TYR A 408 3.50 -13.63 -9.48
C TYR A 408 4.14 -14.75 -10.31
N ASP A 409 3.62 -15.98 -10.24
CA ASP A 409 4.03 -17.07 -11.13
C ASP A 409 3.74 -16.71 -12.60
N PHE A 410 2.59 -16.08 -12.86
CA PHE A 410 2.27 -15.56 -14.18
C PHE A 410 3.22 -14.44 -14.60
N ALA A 411 3.48 -13.47 -13.70
CA ALA A 411 4.37 -12.36 -13.96
C ALA A 411 5.84 -12.79 -14.18
N VAL A 412 6.28 -13.90 -13.59
CA VAL A 412 7.60 -14.48 -13.85
C VAL A 412 7.63 -15.10 -15.25
N LYS A 413 6.63 -15.91 -15.62
CA LYS A 413 6.57 -16.59 -16.92
C LYS A 413 6.50 -15.62 -18.10
N THR A 414 5.83 -14.48 -17.96
CA THR A 414 5.79 -13.44 -19.03
C THR A 414 7.11 -12.68 -19.20
N ARG A 415 8.09 -12.90 -18.32
CA ARG A 415 9.44 -12.33 -18.45
C ARG A 415 10.42 -13.25 -19.18
N ASP A 416 10.00 -14.46 -19.54
CA ASP A 416 10.81 -15.40 -20.28
C ASP A 416 11.26 -14.78 -21.61
N ASP A 417 12.53 -14.94 -21.95
CA ASP A 417 13.13 -14.29 -23.11
C ASP A 417 12.48 -14.78 -24.42
N PRO A 418 11.86 -13.90 -25.22
CA PRO A 418 11.32 -14.27 -26.52
C PRO A 418 12.39 -14.43 -27.61
N SER A 419 13.66 -14.14 -27.33
CA SER A 419 14.76 -14.09 -28.31
C SER A 419 14.97 -15.40 -29.07
N ASP A 420 14.72 -16.55 -28.45
CA ASP A 420 14.91 -17.88 -29.05
C ASP A 420 13.67 -18.41 -29.81
N LYS A 421 12.66 -17.58 -30.04
CA LYS A 421 11.40 -17.97 -30.72
C LYS A 421 11.38 -17.47 -32.17
N LEU A 422 10.57 -18.12 -33.01
CA LEU A 422 10.48 -17.85 -34.46
C LEU A 422 10.25 -16.36 -34.74
N HIS A 423 11.32 -15.64 -35.07
CA HIS A 423 11.27 -14.31 -35.64
C HIS A 423 10.98 -14.46 -37.12
N THR A 424 9.71 -14.51 -37.52
CA THR A 424 9.37 -14.41 -38.94
C THR A 424 9.50 -12.96 -39.38
N VAL A 425 10.73 -12.52 -39.65
CA VAL A 425 11.04 -11.25 -40.33
C VAL A 425 10.67 -11.29 -41.84
N ALA A 426 9.91 -12.31 -42.27
CA ALA A 426 9.49 -12.54 -43.65
C ALA A 426 7.96 -12.67 -43.81
N ALA A 427 7.18 -12.20 -42.83
CA ALA A 427 5.74 -11.98 -43.03
C ALA A 427 5.53 -10.54 -43.54
N GLU A 428 4.86 -10.38 -44.68
CA GLU A 428 4.48 -9.07 -45.24
C GLU A 428 3.55 -8.26 -44.30
N GLU A 429 3.02 -8.91 -43.25
CA GLU A 429 2.44 -8.24 -42.10
C GLU A 429 3.54 -7.88 -41.09
N ASN A 430 3.95 -6.62 -41.15
CA ASN A 430 5.00 -6.00 -40.35
C ASN A 430 4.61 -5.83 -38.85
N ARG A 431 4.33 -6.94 -38.15
CA ARG A 431 4.26 -7.00 -36.69
C ARG A 431 4.95 -8.25 -36.18
N ALA A 432 6.20 -8.09 -35.77
CA ALA A 432 6.78 -9.00 -34.79
C ALA A 432 6.02 -8.78 -33.47
N ASP A 433 5.05 -9.63 -33.20
CA ASP A 433 4.34 -9.69 -31.93
C ASP A 433 5.31 -10.27 -30.88
N PHE A 434 6.13 -9.38 -30.28
CA PHE A 434 7.11 -9.68 -29.22
C PHE A 434 6.44 -10.05 -27.87
N ASN A 435 5.30 -10.72 -27.92
CA ASN A 435 4.44 -11.10 -26.79
C ASN A 435 4.06 -12.60 -26.85
N TYR A 436 4.81 -13.42 -27.59
CA TYR A 436 4.62 -14.87 -27.63
C TYR A 436 4.52 -15.50 -26.23
N PRO A 437 5.40 -15.17 -25.24
CA PRO A 437 5.24 -15.65 -23.87
C PRO A 437 3.87 -15.31 -23.26
N ASP A 438 3.35 -14.10 -23.54
CA ASP A 438 2.04 -13.65 -23.05
C ASP A 438 0.89 -14.48 -23.63
N HIS A 439 0.96 -14.79 -24.93
CA HIS A 439 -0.02 -15.64 -25.61
C HIS A 439 0.03 -17.08 -25.13
N LEU A 440 1.23 -17.64 -24.99
CA LEU A 440 1.44 -19.01 -24.53
C LEU A 440 0.91 -19.15 -23.11
N LEU A 441 1.26 -18.22 -22.22
CA LEU A 441 0.79 -18.23 -20.84
C LEU A 441 -0.74 -18.17 -20.79
N ALA A 442 -1.35 -17.16 -21.43
CA ALA A 442 -2.81 -16.99 -21.44
C ALA A 442 -3.52 -18.26 -21.97
N SER A 443 -2.97 -18.91 -23.00
CA SER A 443 -3.56 -20.11 -23.59
C SER A 443 -3.32 -21.39 -22.77
N THR A 444 -2.41 -21.38 -21.79
CA THR A 444 -2.03 -22.58 -21.00
C THR A 444 -2.74 -22.64 -19.65
N VAL A 445 -2.97 -21.49 -19.00
CA VAL A 445 -3.35 -21.44 -17.58
C VAL A 445 -4.82 -21.14 -17.31
N GLY A 446 -5.64 -21.04 -18.35
CA GLY A 446 -7.07 -20.82 -18.23
C GLY A 446 -7.79 -20.95 -19.56
N ASP A 447 -9.10 -20.78 -19.51
CA ASP A 447 -9.97 -20.98 -20.66
C ASP A 447 -10.35 -19.65 -21.32
N ARG A 448 -10.67 -19.67 -22.61
CA ARG A 448 -11.22 -18.49 -23.29
C ARG A 448 -12.71 -18.30 -23.03
N SER A 449 -13.37 -19.31 -22.48
CA SER A 449 -14.77 -19.30 -22.13
C SER A 449 -14.99 -20.06 -20.84
N LEU A 450 -15.88 -19.52 -20.00
CA LEU A 450 -16.29 -20.14 -18.76
C LEU A 450 -17.82 -20.13 -18.72
N THR A 451 -18.44 -21.27 -18.42
CA THR A 451 -19.88 -21.37 -18.23
C THR A 451 -20.18 -21.62 -16.76
N ILE A 452 -20.97 -20.72 -16.17
CA ILE A 452 -21.43 -20.81 -14.78
C ILE A 452 -22.93 -21.14 -14.81
N PRO A 453 -23.35 -22.27 -14.24
CA PRO A 453 -24.77 -22.59 -14.14
C PRO A 453 -25.51 -21.59 -13.26
N ILE A 454 -26.79 -21.38 -13.55
CA ILE A 454 -27.75 -20.73 -12.66
C ILE A 454 -28.60 -21.83 -12.04
N THR A 455 -28.59 -21.95 -10.72
CA THR A 455 -29.38 -22.92 -9.97
C THR A 455 -30.05 -22.24 -8.78
N ALA A 456 -31.32 -22.56 -8.54
CA ALA A 456 -32.15 -21.93 -7.50
C ALA A 456 -32.09 -20.39 -7.52
N GLY A 457 -32.04 -19.81 -8.73
CA GLY A 457 -31.98 -18.36 -8.93
C GLY A 457 -30.65 -17.69 -8.56
N LYS A 458 -29.55 -18.43 -8.44
CA LYS A 458 -28.20 -17.92 -8.13
C LYS A 458 -27.17 -18.43 -9.13
N LEU A 459 -26.08 -17.68 -9.30
CA LEU A 459 -24.89 -18.16 -10.00
C LEU A 459 -24.22 -19.25 -9.15
N ASP A 460 -24.08 -20.45 -9.70
CA ASP A 460 -23.52 -21.62 -9.03
C ASP A 460 -22.00 -21.67 -9.24
N ILE A 461 -21.29 -20.78 -8.55
CA ILE A 461 -19.83 -20.61 -8.71
C ILE A 461 -19.06 -21.53 -7.75
N GLY A 462 -19.72 -22.21 -6.82
CA GLY A 462 -19.09 -22.90 -5.70
C GLY A 462 -18.98 -22.03 -4.45
N GLY A 463 -18.51 -22.62 -3.34
CA GLY A 463 -18.49 -21.94 -2.04
C GLY A 463 -17.25 -21.08 -1.80
N ARG A 464 -16.11 -21.45 -2.40
CA ARG A 464 -14.81 -20.80 -2.21
C ARG A 464 -14.19 -20.30 -3.51
N GLU A 465 -14.66 -20.86 -4.62
CA GLU A 465 -14.23 -20.60 -5.97
C GLU A 465 -14.68 -19.22 -6.42
N ASN A 466 -13.81 -18.56 -7.16
CA ASN A 466 -14.01 -17.22 -7.67
C ASN A 466 -13.53 -17.15 -9.11
N ALA A 467 -14.22 -16.34 -9.91
CA ALA A 467 -13.84 -16.08 -11.29
C ALA A 467 -12.83 -14.91 -11.38
N TYR A 468 -11.76 -15.15 -12.13
CA TYR A 468 -10.72 -14.18 -12.45
C TYR A 468 -10.52 -14.08 -13.97
N VAL A 469 -10.01 -12.94 -14.41
CA VAL A 469 -9.44 -12.75 -15.74
C VAL A 469 -7.94 -12.51 -15.61
N LEU A 470 -7.13 -13.36 -16.21
CA LEU A 470 -5.70 -13.13 -16.39
C LEU A 470 -5.51 -12.35 -17.69
N VAL A 471 -4.89 -11.18 -17.60
CA VAL A 471 -4.42 -10.41 -18.74
C VAL A 471 -2.91 -10.47 -18.75
N THR A 472 -2.30 -10.93 -19.84
CA THR A 472 -0.85 -11.08 -19.94
C THR A 472 -0.18 -9.94 -20.72
N PHE A 473 -0.98 -9.08 -21.37
CA PHE A 473 -0.48 -8.01 -22.21
C PHE A 473 -1.23 -6.69 -21.94
N GLY A 474 -0.87 -6.00 -20.85
CA GLY A 474 -1.38 -4.68 -20.46
C GLY A 474 -0.29 -3.59 -20.41
N PRO A 475 -0.59 -2.36 -19.94
CA PRO A 475 -1.91 -1.87 -19.52
C PRO A 475 -2.82 -1.57 -20.72
N ARG A 476 -4.11 -1.95 -20.66
CA ARG A 476 -5.12 -1.65 -21.70
C ARG A 476 -6.55 -1.93 -21.23
N ASN A 477 -7.50 -1.48 -22.04
CA ASN A 477 -8.88 -1.93 -21.95
C ASN A 477 -9.04 -3.29 -22.60
N VAL A 478 -9.64 -4.23 -21.87
CA VAL A 478 -9.98 -5.57 -22.34
C VAL A 478 -11.50 -5.69 -22.34
N LYS A 479 -12.03 -6.43 -23.32
CA LYS A 479 -13.46 -6.70 -23.45
C LYS A 479 -13.75 -8.16 -23.15
N LEU A 480 -14.81 -8.39 -22.38
CA LEU A 480 -15.42 -9.70 -22.16
C LEU A 480 -16.87 -9.67 -22.66
N LYS A 481 -17.38 -10.83 -23.03
CA LYS A 481 -18.79 -11.08 -23.28
C LYS A 481 -19.38 -11.83 -22.09
N PHE A 482 -20.46 -11.33 -21.52
CA PHE A 482 -21.33 -12.12 -20.66
C PHE A 482 -22.61 -12.43 -21.43
N ARG A 483 -23.04 -13.68 -21.43
CA ARG A 483 -24.28 -14.14 -22.05
C ARG A 483 -25.07 -14.92 -21.02
N PHE A 484 -26.23 -14.40 -20.65
CA PHE A 484 -27.19 -15.13 -19.84
C PHE A 484 -28.15 -15.86 -20.77
N THR A 485 -28.40 -17.14 -20.52
CA THR A 485 -29.39 -17.96 -21.21
C THR A 485 -30.23 -18.66 -20.17
N PHE A 486 -31.53 -18.42 -20.13
CA PHE A 486 -32.41 -19.04 -19.14
C PHE A 486 -33.82 -19.25 -19.70
N TYR A 487 -34.59 -20.05 -18.97
CA TYR A 487 -35.97 -20.37 -19.33
C TYR A 487 -36.92 -19.69 -18.35
N ALA A 488 -37.85 -18.91 -18.89
CA ALA A 488 -38.94 -18.27 -18.15
C ALA A 488 -40.26 -18.94 -18.51
N LYS A 489 -41.20 -19.04 -17.56
CA LYS A 489 -42.56 -19.49 -17.85
C LYS A 489 -43.41 -18.36 -18.40
#